data_AF-A0A0B7NY65-F1
#
_entry.id   AF-A0A0B7NY65-F1
#
_cell.length_a   1.000
_cell.length_b   1.000
_cell.length_c   1.000
_cell.angle_alpha   90.00
_cell.angle_beta   90.00
_cell.angle_gamma   90.00
#
_symmetry.space_group_name_H-M   'P 1'
#
loop_
_entity.id
_entity.type
_entity.pdbx_description
1 polymer ?
#
loop_
_entity_poly.entity_id
_entity_poly.type
_entity_poly.pdbx_seq_one_letter_code
_entity_poly.pdbx_strand_id
1 'polypeptide(L)'
;MVAGTLGQALIGQEIYDRYLITLVPLLCGPLLGSLAARPAATSAASPGASATPRAVPPRSSSPSRASVPTTSRWAGAVGLVVVAALSWSVTASTLARDGAQWRAAERLVARGVSATDIDAGFEWLGWHSSRPMVTGSGVVGAHGYTSSFADTRACYTVSQSPLPDMAMVETVHYPRFAVAGSSTLWVQRSADC
;
A
#
# COMPACT_ATOMS: atom_id res chain seq x y z
N MET A 1 -6.64 1.36 14.49
CA MET A 1 -6.75 1.65 13.03
C MET A 1 -6.43 0.42 12.17
N VAL A 2 -5.30 -0.27 12.35
CA VAL A 2 -4.88 -1.42 11.51
C VAL A 2 -5.90 -2.59 11.45
N ALA A 3 -6.53 -2.94 12.59
CA ALA A 3 -7.55 -4.00 12.62
C ALA A 3 -8.84 -3.61 11.86
N GLY A 4 -9.18 -2.31 11.84
CA GLY A 4 -10.32 -1.79 11.06
C GLY A 4 -10.05 -1.88 9.56
N THR A 5 -8.82 -1.60 9.13
CA THR A 5 -8.39 -1.67 7.73
C THR A 5 -8.34 -3.12 7.21
N LEU A 6 -7.86 -4.08 8.03
CA LEU A 6 -7.91 -5.51 7.69
C LEU A 6 -9.35 -6.03 7.67
N GLY A 7 -10.20 -5.59 8.60
CA GLY A 7 -11.63 -5.90 8.58
C GLY A 7 -12.29 -5.41 7.30
N GLN A 8 -12.04 -4.15 6.91
CA GLN A 8 -12.58 -3.57 5.68
C GLN A 8 -12.06 -4.27 4.41
N ALA A 9 -10.79 -4.70 4.37
CA ALA A 9 -10.24 -5.50 3.27
C ALA A 9 -10.96 -6.85 3.11
N LEU A 10 -11.31 -7.50 4.24
CA LEU A 10 -12.00 -8.79 4.27
C LEU A 10 -13.49 -8.68 3.94
N ILE A 11 -14.11 -7.51 4.18
CA ILE A 11 -15.54 -7.24 3.89
C ILE A 11 -15.72 -6.61 2.48
N GLY A 12 -14.64 -6.46 1.71
CA GLY A 12 -14.70 -5.98 0.32
C GLY A 12 -14.87 -4.47 0.17
N GLN A 13 -14.56 -3.68 1.20
CA GLN A 13 -14.55 -2.21 1.10
C GLN A 13 -13.25 -1.67 0.52
N GLU A 14 -13.37 -0.64 -0.32
CA GLU A 14 -12.27 -0.01 -1.03
C GLU A 14 -11.24 0.61 -0.09
N ILE A 15 -10.01 0.11 -0.20
CA ILE A 15 -8.85 0.70 0.44
C ILE A 15 -8.20 1.60 -0.61
N TYR A 16 -8.21 2.91 -0.37
CA TYR A 16 -7.41 3.88 -1.12
C TYR A 16 -5.92 3.63 -0.82
N ASP A 17 -5.35 2.73 -1.62
CA ASP A 17 -4.19 1.92 -1.25
C ASP A 17 -2.84 2.67 -1.26
N ARG A 18 -2.74 3.77 -2.01
CA ARG A 18 -1.51 4.57 -2.09
C ARG A 18 -1.09 5.22 -0.76
N TYR A 19 -2.02 5.36 0.19
CA TYR A 19 -1.72 5.92 1.52
C TYR A 19 -1.23 4.89 2.54
N LEU A 20 -1.19 3.59 2.20
CA LEU A 20 -0.64 2.53 3.06
C LEU A 20 0.87 2.36 2.93
N ILE A 21 1.50 2.92 1.87
CA ILE A 21 2.96 2.92 1.70
C ILE A 21 3.69 3.58 2.88
N THR A 22 3.09 4.59 3.51
CA THR A 22 3.67 5.26 4.69
C THR A 22 3.54 4.46 5.98
N LEU A 23 2.63 3.48 6.04
CA LEU A 23 2.46 2.62 7.21
C LEU A 23 3.55 1.53 7.29
N VAL A 24 4.13 1.14 6.16
CA VAL A 24 5.24 0.16 6.10
C VAL A 24 6.46 0.61 6.92
N PRO A 25 7.04 1.83 6.75
CA PRO A 25 8.16 2.27 7.57
C PRO A 25 7.79 2.47 9.05
N LEU A 26 6.56 2.90 9.35
CA LEU A 26 6.07 3.07 10.72
C LEU A 26 5.97 1.75 11.48
N LEU A 27 5.63 0.66 10.80
CA LEU A 27 5.57 -0.68 11.38
C LEU A 27 6.96 -1.35 11.45
N CYS A 28 7.88 -1.02 10.54
CA CYS A 28 9.24 -1.55 10.55
C CYS A 28 10.11 -1.01 11.70
N GLY A 29 9.93 0.26 12.09
CA GLY A 29 10.69 0.90 13.17
C GLY A 29 10.71 0.12 14.50
N PRO A 30 9.54 -0.21 15.09
CA PRO A 30 9.49 -0.96 16.35
C PRO A 30 9.91 -2.44 16.21
N LEU A 31 9.72 -3.06 15.04
CA LEU A 31 10.18 -4.44 14.77
C LEU A 31 11.71 -4.54 14.62
N LEU A 32 12.36 -3.51 14.09
CA LEU A 32 13.82 -3.44 14.02
C LEU A 32 14.44 -3.04 15.38
N GLY A 33 13.79 -2.17 16.15
CA GLY A 33 14.22 -1.81 17.50
C GLY A 33 14.24 -2.99 18.49
N SER A 34 13.30 -3.93 18.34
CA SER A 34 13.25 -5.15 19.16
C SER A 34 14.31 -6.19 18.76
N LEU A 35 14.80 -6.16 17.52
CA LEU A 35 15.93 -6.98 17.06
C LEU A 35 17.29 -6.33 17.37
N ALA A 36 17.35 -5.00 17.41
CA ALA A 36 18.57 -4.21 17.60
C ALA A 36 18.92 -3.94 19.08
N ALA A 37 18.15 -4.46 20.04
CA ALA A 37 18.51 -4.45 21.46
C ALA A 37 19.74 -5.35 21.74
N ARG A 38 20.90 -4.95 21.22
CA ARG A 38 22.21 -5.41 21.64
C ARG A 38 22.58 -4.62 22.89
N PRO A 39 22.89 -5.26 24.03
CA PRO A 39 23.57 -4.55 25.10
C PRO A 39 24.95 -4.16 24.58
N ALA A 40 25.19 -2.86 24.41
CA ALA A 40 26.49 -2.31 24.15
C ALA A 40 27.38 -2.57 25.38
N ALA A 41 28.09 -3.69 25.39
CA ALA A 41 29.22 -3.88 26.29
C ALA A 41 30.43 -3.20 25.66
N THR A 42 30.55 -1.89 25.88
CA THR A 42 31.80 -1.15 25.63
C THR A 42 32.83 -1.67 26.63
N SER A 43 33.58 -2.70 26.24
CA SER A 43 34.77 -3.13 26.96
C SER A 43 35.89 -2.19 26.56
N ALA A 44 36.05 -1.09 27.31
CA ALA A 44 37.24 -0.27 27.26
C ALA A 44 38.34 -1.03 28.01
N ALA A 45 39.22 -1.70 27.27
CA ALA A 45 40.47 -2.23 27.78
C ALA A 45 41.44 -1.07 28.01
N SER A 46 41.79 -0.79 29.26
CA SER A 46 42.92 0.07 29.62
C SER A 46 44.23 -0.72 29.56
N PRO A 47 45.30 -0.19 28.93
CA PRO A 47 46.66 -0.65 29.19
C PRO A 47 47.43 0.36 30.04
N GLY A 48 48.08 -0.12 31.10
CA GLY A 48 49.17 0.62 31.78
C GLY A 48 49.16 0.52 33.30
N ALA A 49 50.09 -0.25 33.84
CA ALA A 49 50.23 -0.62 35.25
C ALA A 49 51.10 0.36 36.07
N SER A 50 50.91 0.40 37.39
CA SER A 50 51.96 0.60 38.42
C SER A 50 51.44 0.23 39.84
N ALA A 51 52.32 -0.34 40.66
CA ALA A 51 52.16 -1.03 41.96
C ALA A 51 51.48 -0.21 43.10
N THR A 52 50.89 -0.74 44.20
CA THR A 52 51.39 -1.61 45.31
C THR A 52 50.19 -2.14 46.20
N PRO A 53 50.34 -2.94 47.29
CA PRO A 53 49.37 -3.98 47.68
C PRO A 53 48.33 -3.63 48.77
N ARG A 54 47.27 -4.47 48.76
CA ARG A 54 46.33 -4.85 49.84
C ARG A 54 45.18 -3.89 50.18
N ALA A 55 44.05 -4.13 49.52
CA ALA A 55 42.74 -4.18 50.16
C ALA A 55 41.91 -5.27 49.45
N VAL A 56 41.29 -6.18 50.19
CA VAL A 56 40.27 -7.10 49.66
C VAL A 56 38.94 -6.33 49.64
N PRO A 57 38.35 -6.01 48.48
CA PRO A 57 36.96 -5.58 48.46
C PRO A 57 36.03 -6.80 48.46
N PRO A 58 34.88 -6.75 49.16
CA PRO A 58 33.89 -7.82 49.08
C PRO A 58 33.27 -7.86 47.68
N ARG A 59 33.15 -9.09 47.16
CA ARG A 59 32.47 -9.54 45.93
C ARG A 59 31.63 -8.48 45.22
N SER A 60 32.14 -7.99 44.09
CA SER A 60 31.30 -7.40 43.05
C SER A 60 30.33 -8.47 42.54
N SER A 61 29.06 -8.35 42.92
CA SER A 61 27.97 -9.03 42.25
C SER A 61 27.97 -8.56 40.79
N SER A 62 28.40 -9.44 39.88
CA SER A 62 28.24 -9.20 38.44
C SER A 62 26.76 -8.93 38.18
N PRO A 63 26.39 -7.86 37.44
CA PRO A 63 25.02 -7.75 36.96
C PRO A 63 24.78 -8.96 36.07
N SER A 64 23.87 -9.84 36.52
CA SER A 64 23.39 -10.96 35.74
C SER A 64 23.00 -10.41 34.38
N ARG A 65 23.75 -10.82 33.36
CA ARG A 65 23.53 -10.43 31.97
C ARG A 65 22.16 -11.00 31.63
N ALA A 66 21.12 -10.17 31.75
CA ALA A 66 19.74 -10.56 31.48
C ALA A 66 19.72 -11.10 30.05
N SER A 67 19.74 -12.42 29.94
CA SER A 67 19.65 -13.14 28.69
C SER A 67 18.29 -12.81 28.12
N VAL A 68 18.25 -11.94 27.10
CA VAL A 68 17.05 -11.68 26.33
C VAL A 68 16.57 -13.05 25.83
N PRO A 69 15.38 -13.52 26.26
CA PRO A 69 14.96 -14.87 25.96
C PRO A 69 14.78 -15.01 24.44
N THR A 70 15.32 -16.09 23.87
CA THR A 70 15.30 -16.43 22.44
C THR A 70 13.90 -16.39 21.83
N THR A 71 12.85 -16.55 22.65
CA THR A 71 11.43 -16.39 22.27
C THR A 71 11.09 -15.03 21.68
N SER A 72 11.79 -13.97 22.09
CA SER A 72 11.58 -12.60 21.57
C SER A 72 11.98 -12.46 20.08
N ARG A 73 13.03 -13.17 19.64
CA ARG A 73 13.53 -13.07 18.25
C ARG A 73 12.61 -13.77 17.26
N TRP A 74 12.04 -14.92 17.63
CA TRP A 74 11.09 -15.64 16.79
C TRP A 74 9.77 -14.88 16.66
N ALA A 75 9.29 -14.27 17.73
CA ALA A 75 8.11 -13.39 17.68
C ALA A 75 8.34 -12.19 16.73
N GLY A 76 9.52 -11.56 16.78
CA GLY A 76 9.89 -10.48 15.86
C GLY A 76 9.99 -10.93 14.40
N ALA A 77 10.60 -12.09 14.14
CA ALA A 77 10.71 -12.65 12.80
C ALA A 77 9.33 -13.00 12.20
N VAL A 78 8.45 -13.64 12.98
CA VAL A 78 7.07 -13.94 12.57
C VAL A 78 6.31 -12.64 12.29
N GLY A 79 6.45 -11.63 13.15
CA GLY A 79 5.84 -10.32 12.94
C GLY A 79 6.26 -9.66 11.62
N LEU A 80 7.56 -9.69 11.30
CA LEU A 80 8.08 -9.16 10.03
C LEU A 80 7.54 -9.93 8.82
N VAL A 81 7.48 -11.26 8.89
CA VAL A 81 6.93 -12.08 7.80
C VAL A 81 5.46 -11.76 7.57
N VAL A 82 4.65 -11.61 8.63
CA VAL A 82 3.24 -11.25 8.51
C VAL A 82 3.07 -9.87 7.88
N VAL A 83 3.82 -8.87 8.32
CA VAL A 83 3.76 -7.52 7.74
C VAL A 83 4.18 -7.55 6.27
N ALA A 84 5.28 -8.21 5.93
CA ALA A 84 5.73 -8.34 4.55
C ALA A 84 4.70 -9.04 3.66
N ALA A 85 4.07 -10.12 4.15
CA ALA A 85 3.03 -10.84 3.43
C ALA A 85 1.79 -9.97 3.19
N LEU A 86 1.37 -9.18 4.18
CA LEU A 86 0.26 -8.24 4.04
C LEU A 86 0.58 -7.12 3.06
N SER A 87 1.74 -6.48 3.19
CA SER A 87 2.20 -5.44 2.27
C SER A 87 2.29 -5.95 0.84
N TRP A 88 2.83 -7.15 0.64
CA TRP A 88 2.87 -7.81 -0.66
C TRP A 88 1.47 -8.05 -1.23
N SER A 89 0.56 -8.63 -0.43
CA SER A 89 -0.80 -8.97 -0.87
C SER A 89 -1.59 -7.75 -1.32
N VAL A 90 -1.49 -6.67 -0.54
CA VAL A 90 -2.10 -5.38 -0.83
C VAL A 90 -1.52 -4.77 -2.11
N THR A 91 -0.19 -4.67 -2.18
CA THR A 91 0.51 -4.12 -3.36
C THR A 91 0.18 -4.91 -4.63
N ALA A 92 0.21 -6.24 -4.58
CA ALA A 92 -0.11 -7.10 -5.70
C ALA A 92 -1.55 -6.91 -6.17
N SER A 93 -2.51 -6.80 -5.23
CA SER A 93 -3.91 -6.52 -5.53
C SER A 93 -4.11 -5.21 -6.29
N THR A 94 -3.39 -4.17 -5.88
CA THR A 94 -3.52 -2.84 -6.49
C THR A 94 -2.86 -2.76 -7.85
N LEU A 95 -1.63 -3.27 -7.98
CA LEU A 95 -0.96 -3.34 -9.28
C LEU A 95 -1.75 -4.15 -10.30
N ALA A 96 -2.36 -5.26 -9.88
CA ALA A 96 -3.18 -6.08 -10.76
C ALA A 96 -4.44 -5.34 -11.22
N ARG A 97 -5.11 -4.63 -10.30
CA ARG A 97 -6.30 -3.82 -10.60
C ARG A 97 -5.97 -2.65 -11.52
N ASP A 98 -4.99 -1.82 -11.16
CA ASP A 98 -4.62 -0.64 -11.94
C ASP A 98 -4.15 -1.04 -13.35
N GLY A 99 -3.36 -2.12 -13.45
CA GLY A 99 -2.95 -2.67 -14.74
C GLY A 99 -4.12 -3.22 -15.57
N ALA A 100 -5.10 -3.86 -14.95
CA ALA A 100 -6.29 -4.35 -15.64
C ALA A 100 -7.19 -3.19 -16.13
N GLN A 101 -7.35 -2.16 -15.30
CA GLN A 101 -8.11 -0.96 -15.62
C GLN A 101 -7.46 -0.17 -16.77
N TRP A 102 -6.14 0.01 -16.72
CA TRP A 102 -5.36 0.64 -17.79
C TRP A 102 -5.48 -0.12 -19.11
N ARG A 103 -5.27 -1.44 -19.10
CA ARG A 103 -5.43 -2.26 -20.32
C ARG A 103 -6.85 -2.25 -20.88
N ALA A 104 -7.87 -2.15 -20.03
CA ALA A 104 -9.25 -2.04 -20.49
C ALA A 104 -9.50 -0.71 -21.22
N ALA A 105 -8.95 0.38 -20.70
CA ALA A 105 -8.99 1.67 -21.35
C ALA A 105 -8.19 1.70 -22.66
N GLU A 106 -7.00 1.11 -22.70
CA GLU A 106 -6.21 0.97 -23.94
C GLU A 106 -6.97 0.20 -25.03
N ARG A 107 -7.74 -0.84 -24.67
CA ARG A 107 -8.61 -1.54 -25.63
C ARG A 107 -9.72 -0.65 -26.17
N LEU A 108 -10.28 0.27 -25.38
CA LEU A 108 -11.24 1.25 -25.87
C LEU A 108 -10.57 2.24 -26.83
N VAL A 109 -9.38 2.73 -26.51
CA VAL A 109 -8.59 3.60 -27.40
C VAL A 109 -8.26 2.90 -28.72
N ALA A 110 -7.86 1.63 -28.67
CA ALA A 110 -7.61 0.82 -29.86
C ALA A 110 -8.87 0.63 -30.73
N ARG A 111 -10.07 0.75 -30.15
CA ARG A 111 -11.36 0.75 -30.86
C ARG A 111 -11.79 2.15 -31.36
N GLY A 112 -10.94 3.16 -31.20
CA GLY A 112 -11.16 4.52 -31.69
C GLY A 112 -11.83 5.46 -30.68
N VAL A 113 -12.00 5.07 -29.42
CA VAL A 113 -12.50 5.97 -28.37
C VAL A 113 -11.41 6.96 -27.97
N SER A 114 -11.73 8.25 -27.85
CA SER A 114 -10.78 9.24 -27.34
C SER A 114 -10.35 8.91 -25.91
N ALA A 115 -9.06 9.04 -25.59
CA ALA A 115 -8.58 8.78 -24.23
C ALA A 115 -9.23 9.69 -23.17
N THR A 116 -9.59 10.93 -23.54
CA THR A 116 -10.29 11.89 -22.68
C THR A 116 -11.77 11.54 -22.46
N ASP A 117 -12.35 10.69 -23.31
CA ASP A 117 -13.72 10.19 -23.16
C ASP A 117 -13.80 8.96 -22.24
N ILE A 118 -12.66 8.45 -21.78
CA ILE A 118 -12.59 7.27 -20.93
C ILE A 118 -12.21 7.71 -19.51
N ASP A 119 -13.08 7.41 -18.55
CA ASP A 119 -12.76 7.44 -17.14
C ASP A 119 -12.28 6.04 -16.70
N ALA A 120 -10.97 5.92 -16.55
CA ALA A 120 -10.31 4.73 -16.01
C ALA A 120 -9.50 5.07 -14.76
N GLY A 121 -9.99 6.00 -13.94
CA GLY A 121 -9.34 6.43 -12.71
C GLY A 121 -8.64 7.78 -12.83
N PHE A 122 -8.26 8.31 -11.67
CA PHE A 122 -7.58 9.61 -11.56
C PHE A 122 -6.30 9.68 -12.40
N GLU A 123 -5.51 8.61 -12.37
CA GLU A 123 -4.23 8.49 -13.05
C GLU A 123 -4.41 8.52 -14.57
N TRP A 124 -5.44 7.84 -15.08
CA TRP A 124 -5.77 7.85 -16.51
C TRP A 124 -6.17 9.24 -16.99
N LEU A 125 -7.08 9.90 -16.25
CA LEU A 125 -7.52 11.26 -16.58
C LEU A 125 -6.36 12.26 -16.49
N GLY A 126 -5.55 12.18 -15.44
CA GLY A 126 -4.37 13.03 -15.27
C GLY A 126 -3.34 12.85 -16.38
N TRP A 127 -3.11 11.62 -16.84
CA TRP A 127 -2.14 11.33 -17.90
C TRP A 127 -2.61 11.82 -19.28
N HIS A 128 -3.91 11.69 -19.58
CA HIS A 128 -4.47 12.03 -20.89
C HIS A 128 -5.08 13.43 -20.97
N SER A 129 -5.15 14.14 -19.84
CA SER A 129 -5.62 15.53 -19.82
C SER A 129 -4.61 16.45 -20.51
N SER A 130 -5.13 17.28 -21.40
CA SER A 130 -4.42 18.41 -22.01
C SER A 130 -4.52 19.68 -21.17
N ARG A 131 -5.35 19.66 -20.11
CA ARG A 131 -5.63 20.81 -19.24
C ARG A 131 -5.15 20.58 -17.80
N PRO A 132 -4.78 21.65 -17.07
CA PRO A 132 -4.55 21.55 -15.65
C PRO A 132 -5.79 21.04 -14.93
N MET A 133 -5.58 20.23 -13.89
CA MET A 133 -6.65 19.85 -12.97
C MET A 133 -7.15 21.08 -12.22
N VAL A 134 -8.42 21.41 -12.35
CA VAL A 134 -9.07 22.53 -11.66
C VAL A 134 -10.39 22.06 -11.08
N THR A 135 -10.55 22.14 -9.76
CA THR A 135 -11.76 21.71 -9.07
C THR A 135 -13.01 22.41 -9.63
N GLY A 136 -14.04 21.62 -9.96
CA GLY A 136 -15.31 22.11 -10.49
C GLY A 136 -15.30 22.41 -12.00
N SER A 137 -14.20 22.11 -12.71
CA SER A 137 -14.10 22.33 -14.15
C SER A 137 -14.56 21.15 -15.00
N GLY A 138 -14.73 19.97 -14.41
CA GLY A 138 -15.08 18.73 -15.11
C GLY A 138 -16.58 18.52 -15.33
N VAL A 139 -16.98 17.26 -15.43
CA VAL A 139 -18.36 16.86 -15.77
C VAL A 139 -19.36 17.41 -14.73
N VAL A 140 -20.40 18.09 -15.21
CA VAL A 140 -21.45 18.69 -14.37
C VAL A 140 -22.20 17.58 -13.63
N GLY A 141 -22.36 17.73 -12.31
CA GLY A 141 -23.01 16.72 -11.46
C GLY A 141 -22.11 15.54 -11.08
N ALA A 142 -20.90 15.44 -11.64
CA ALA A 142 -19.94 14.43 -11.23
C ALA A 142 -19.31 14.76 -9.86
N HIS A 143 -18.89 13.71 -9.16
CA HIS A 143 -18.27 13.81 -7.84
C HIS A 143 -16.84 13.26 -7.84
N GLY A 144 -16.08 13.62 -6.80
CA GLY A 144 -14.69 13.18 -6.69
C GLY A 144 -13.82 13.81 -7.78
N TYR A 145 -12.87 13.03 -8.30
CA TYR A 145 -11.84 13.58 -9.18
C TYR A 145 -12.33 13.95 -10.58
N THR A 146 -13.36 13.29 -11.11
CA THR A 146 -13.93 13.57 -12.45
C THR A 146 -14.49 14.98 -12.56
N SER A 147 -14.92 15.58 -11.44
CA SER A 147 -15.33 16.98 -11.35
C SER A 147 -14.20 17.99 -11.58
N SER A 148 -12.94 17.53 -11.71
CA SER A 148 -11.76 18.39 -11.77
C SER A 148 -11.02 18.39 -13.11
N PHE A 149 -11.51 17.67 -14.12
CA PHE A 149 -10.87 17.54 -15.44
C PHE A 149 -11.77 18.12 -16.55
N ALA A 150 -11.43 19.31 -17.04
CA ALA A 150 -12.29 20.06 -17.97
C ALA A 150 -12.40 19.49 -19.39
N ASP A 151 -11.55 18.56 -19.76
CA ASP A 151 -11.53 17.91 -21.07
C ASP A 151 -12.09 16.48 -21.02
N THR A 152 -12.44 15.95 -19.84
CA THR A 152 -13.11 14.66 -19.76
C THR A 152 -14.60 14.78 -19.98
N ARG A 153 -15.15 13.84 -20.75
CA ARG A 153 -16.60 13.62 -20.88
C ARG A 153 -17.08 12.37 -20.16
N ALA A 154 -16.15 11.53 -19.67
CA ALA A 154 -16.44 10.26 -19.01
C ALA A 154 -17.51 9.40 -19.73
N CYS A 155 -17.45 9.35 -21.08
CA CYS A 155 -18.39 8.59 -21.89
C CYS A 155 -18.29 7.08 -21.68
N TYR A 156 -17.08 6.59 -21.40
CA TYR A 156 -16.84 5.22 -20.98
C TYR A 156 -16.24 5.24 -19.59
N THR A 157 -16.74 4.40 -18.69
CA THR A 157 -16.17 4.25 -17.35
C THR A 157 -15.73 2.81 -17.13
N VAL A 158 -14.50 2.63 -16.66
CA VAL A 158 -13.97 1.36 -16.18
C VAL A 158 -13.97 1.38 -14.66
N SER A 159 -14.87 0.60 -14.05
CA SER A 159 -15.11 0.63 -12.60
C SER A 159 -15.06 -0.76 -11.97
N GLN A 160 -14.90 -0.80 -10.65
CA GLN A 160 -14.92 -2.02 -9.82
C GLN A 160 -16.34 -2.45 -9.39
N SER A 161 -17.35 -1.75 -9.88
CA SER A 161 -18.75 -2.08 -9.66
C SER A 161 -19.58 -1.54 -10.82
N PRO A 162 -20.74 -2.16 -11.12
CA PRO A 162 -21.68 -1.57 -12.05
C PRO A 162 -22.15 -0.22 -11.52
N LEU A 163 -22.23 0.77 -12.40
CA LEU A 163 -22.68 2.12 -12.09
C LEU A 163 -24.16 2.24 -12.48
N PRO A 164 -24.99 2.95 -11.70
CA PRO A 164 -26.36 3.23 -12.10
C PRO A 164 -26.36 4.05 -13.40
N ASP A 165 -27.40 3.87 -14.21
CA ASP A 165 -27.66 4.65 -15.43
C ASP A 165 -26.59 4.56 -16.53
N MET A 166 -25.71 3.55 -16.48
CA MET A 166 -24.74 3.26 -17.53
C MET A 166 -25.04 1.92 -18.22
N ALA A 167 -24.88 1.89 -19.55
CA ALA A 167 -25.01 0.67 -20.34
C ALA A 167 -23.72 -0.16 -20.23
N MET A 168 -23.85 -1.43 -19.84
CA MET A 168 -22.71 -2.33 -19.74
C MET A 168 -22.19 -2.72 -21.13
N VAL A 169 -20.89 -2.51 -21.36
CA VAL A 169 -20.20 -2.80 -22.63
C VAL A 169 -19.48 -4.14 -22.56
N GLU A 170 -18.61 -4.33 -21.55
CA GLU A 170 -17.86 -5.57 -21.34
C GLU A 170 -17.52 -5.76 -19.86
N THR A 171 -17.29 -7.01 -19.45
CA THR A 171 -16.71 -7.36 -18.15
C THR A 171 -15.29 -7.87 -18.32
N VAL A 172 -14.37 -7.38 -17.51
CA VAL A 172 -12.93 -7.69 -17.62
C VAL A 172 -12.50 -8.44 -16.37
N HIS A 173 -12.13 -9.70 -16.54
CA HIS A 173 -11.65 -10.53 -15.44
C HIS A 173 -10.14 -10.39 -15.28
N TYR A 174 -9.66 -10.30 -14.05
CA TYR A 174 -8.23 -10.19 -13.76
C TYR A 174 -7.83 -10.95 -12.47
N PRO A 175 -6.59 -11.46 -12.39
CA PRO A 175 -6.09 -12.10 -11.18
C PRO A 175 -5.86 -11.06 -10.09
N ARG A 176 -6.34 -11.29 -8.87
CA ARG A 176 -6.24 -10.28 -7.79
C ARG A 176 -4.86 -10.28 -7.14
N PHE A 177 -4.34 -11.40 -6.64
CA PHE A 177 -3.12 -11.42 -5.84
C PHE A 177 -1.89 -11.96 -6.58
N ALA A 178 -1.71 -11.57 -7.85
CA ALA A 178 -0.68 -12.07 -8.79
C ALA A 178 -0.73 -13.58 -9.10
N VAL A 179 -1.01 -14.44 -8.12
CA VAL A 179 -1.01 -15.91 -8.20
C VAL A 179 -2.31 -16.56 -7.75
N ALA A 180 -3.22 -15.82 -7.10
CA ALA A 180 -4.48 -16.37 -6.58
C ALA A 180 -5.61 -15.33 -6.53
N GLY A 181 -6.85 -15.82 -6.59
CA GLY A 181 -8.06 -15.00 -6.59
C GLY A 181 -8.34 -14.32 -7.93
N SER A 182 -9.62 -14.09 -8.22
CA SER A 182 -10.08 -13.37 -9.39
C SER A 182 -10.99 -12.21 -8.98
N SER A 183 -10.97 -11.15 -9.77
CA SER A 183 -11.91 -10.05 -9.65
C SER A 183 -12.32 -9.58 -11.04
N THR A 184 -13.30 -8.68 -11.07
CA THR A 184 -13.93 -8.22 -12.29
C THR A 184 -13.95 -6.70 -12.31
N LEU A 185 -13.72 -6.12 -13.48
CA LEU A 185 -14.01 -4.71 -13.78
C LEU A 185 -15.18 -4.65 -14.76
N TRP A 186 -15.96 -3.59 -14.68
CA TRP A 186 -17.07 -3.31 -15.56
C TRP A 186 -16.70 -2.14 -16.44
N VAL A 187 -16.73 -2.36 -17.75
CA VAL A 187 -16.62 -1.29 -18.74
C VAL A 187 -18.03 -0.91 -19.14
N GLN A 188 -18.37 0.35 -18.95
CA GLN A 188 -19.74 0.84 -19.08
C GLN A 188 -19.73 2.13 -19.90
N ARG A 189 -20.85 2.45 -20.55
CA ARG A 189 -21.02 3.62 -21.41
C ARG A 189 -22.17 4.49 -20.90
N SER A 190 -21.93 5.79 -20.82
CA SER A 190 -22.96 6.78 -20.51
C SER A 190 -23.93 6.95 -21.68
N ALA A 191 -25.22 7.14 -21.39
CA ALA A 191 -26.24 7.39 -22.42
C ALA A 191 -26.07 8.75 -23.12
N ASP A 192 -25.39 9.70 -22.46
CA ASP A 192 -25.17 11.05 -22.98
C ASP A 192 -24.00 11.15 -23.98
N CYS A 193 -23.53 9.97 -24.43
CA CYS A 193 -22.49 9.76 -25.44
C CYS A 193 -22.95 8.72 -26.48
#